data_AF-A0A2J6I8L0-F1
#
_entry.id   AF-A0A2J6I8L0-F1
#
_cell.length_a   1.000
_cell.length_b   1.000
_cell.length_c   1.000
_cell.angle_alpha   90.00
_cell.angle_beta   90.00
_cell.angle_gamma   90.00
#
_symmetry.space_group_name_H-M   'P 1'
#
loop_
_entity.id
_entity.type
_entity.pdbx_description
1 polymer ?
#
loop_
_entity_poly.entity_id
_entity_poly.type
_entity_poly.pdbx_seq_one_letter_code
_entity_poly.pdbx_strand_id
1 'polypeptide(L)' 'MKRAIYIVILFFSTGILFSQNLKNYTDFVNPLVGTKNMGHTFPGACVPFGMVQLSPETESEPYEKDGKYNP' A
#
# COMPACT_ATOMS: atom_id res chain seq x y z
N MET A 1 -41.27 -31.68 0.26
CA MET A 1 -39.85 -32.08 0.34
C MET A 1 -38.96 -31.32 -0.64
N LYS A 2 -39.24 -31.31 -1.95
CA LYS A 2 -38.39 -30.63 -2.96
C LYS A 2 -38.21 -29.11 -2.74
N ARG A 3 -39.25 -28.40 -2.29
CA ARG A 3 -39.20 -26.96 -1.98
C ARG A 3 -38.25 -26.61 -0.82
N ALA A 4 -38.19 -27.46 0.21
CA ALA A 4 -37.27 -27.28 1.33
C ALA A 4 -35.81 -27.47 0.89
N ILE A 5 -35.56 -28.42 -0.03
CA ILE A 5 -34.23 -28.66 -0.60
C ILE A 5 -33.73 -27.42 -1.36
N TYR A 6 -34.58 -26.77 -2.18
CA TYR A 6 -34.18 -25.55 -2.89
C TYR A 6 -33.87 -24.37 -1.95
N ILE A 7 -34.63 -24.22 -0.85
CA ILE A 7 -34.39 -23.18 0.16
C ILE A 7 -33.05 -23.42 0.87
N VAL A 8 -32.75 -24.67 1.21
CA VAL A 8 -31.46 -25.03 1.82
C VAL A 8 -30.30 -24.77 0.87
N ILE A 9 -30.43 -25.11 -0.42
CA ILE A 9 -29.41 -24.83 -1.44
C ILE A 9 -29.17 -23.33 -1.61
N LEU A 10 -30.23 -22.52 -1.62
CA LEU A 10 -30.14 -21.05 -1.71
C LEU A 10 -29.44 -20.46 -0.48
N PHE A 11 -29.76 -20.96 0.72
CA PHE A 11 -29.12 -20.53 1.96
C PHE A 11 -27.63 -20.92 2.00
N PHE A 12 -27.29 -22.08 1.45
CA PHE A 12 -25.90 -22.54 1.39
C PHE A 12 -25.07 -21.77 0.34
N SER A 13 -25.67 -21.36 -0.79
CA SER A 13 -24.94 -20.61 -1.83
C SER A 13 -24.58 -19.19 -1.39
N THR A 14 -25.42 -18.54 -0.57
CA THR A 14 -25.15 -17.18 -0.08
C THR A 14 -23.98 -17.15 0.91
N GLY A 15 -23.84 -18.16 1.78
CA GLY A 15 -22.71 -18.25 2.71
C GLY A 15 -21.33 -18.35 2.04
N ILE A 16 -21.27 -18.95 0.84
CA ILE A 16 -20.01 -19.09 0.07
C ILE A 16 -19.57 -17.75 -0.54
N LEU A 17 -20.51 -16.88 -0.91
CA LEU A 17 -20.21 -15.60 -1.58
C LEU A 17 -19.57 -14.56 -0.65
N PHE A 18 -19.78 -14.65 0.66
CA PHE A 18 -19.26 -13.69 1.65
C PHE A 18 -17.90 -14.08 2.25
N SER A 19 -17.32 -15.22 1.89
CA SER A 19 -16.04 -15.71 2.43
C SER A 19 -14.82 -15.25 1.62
N GLN A 20 -14.76 -13.98 1.23
CA GLN A 20 -13.58 -13.42 0.58
C GLN A 20 -12.70 -12.72 1.62
N ASN A 21 -11.59 -13.37 2.00
CA ASN A 21 -10.58 -12.74 2.83
C ASN A 21 -9.73 -11.84 1.93
N LEU A 22 -10.03 -10.54 1.92
CA LEU A 22 -9.29 -9.58 1.11
C LEU A 22 -7.92 -9.34 1.75
N LYS A 23 -6.88 -9.97 1.21
CA LYS A 23 -5.52 -9.75 1.68
C LYS A 23 -5.04 -8.37 1.24
N ASN A 24 -4.81 -7.49 2.19
CA ASN A 24 -4.26 -6.17 1.91
C ASN A 24 -2.73 -6.24 1.86
N TYR A 25 -2.14 -6.06 0.68
CA TYR A 25 -0.69 -6.06 0.52
C TYR A 25 -0.04 -4.72 0.89
N THR A 26 -0.81 -3.63 0.96
CA THR A 26 -0.25 -2.31 1.29
C THR A 26 0.26 -2.25 2.72
N ASP A 27 -0.25 -3.11 3.60
CA ASP A 27 0.14 -3.20 5.01
C ASP A 27 1.61 -3.61 5.19
N PHE A 28 2.25 -4.18 4.17
CA PHE A 28 3.68 -4.51 4.18
C PHE A 28 4.60 -3.34 3.82
N VAL A 29 4.04 -2.22 3.35
CA VAL A 29 4.83 -1.07 2.86
C VAL A 29 5.02 -0.06 4.00
N ASN A 30 6.27 0.28 4.30
CA ASN A 30 6.61 1.37 5.20
C ASN A 30 7.29 2.52 4.41
N PRO A 31 6.58 3.64 4.14
CA PRO A 31 7.12 4.77 3.38
C PRO A 31 8.31 5.50 4.04
N LEU A 32 8.61 5.22 5.31
CA LEU A 32 9.76 5.79 6.02
C LEU A 32 11.08 5.08 5.71
N VAL A 33 11.04 3.92 5.06
CA VAL A 33 12.27 3.21 4.67
C VAL A 33 12.98 4.00 3.56
N GLY A 34 14.22 4.42 3.83
CA GLY A 34 15.04 5.21 2.91
C GLY A 34 14.94 6.74 3.08
N THR A 35 14.16 7.26 4.03
CA THR A 35 14.00 8.71 4.21
C THR A 35 15.13 9.37 5.03
N LYS A 36 16.15 8.60 5.45
CA LYS A 36 17.28 9.08 6.27
C LYS A 36 18.60 8.55 5.71
N ASN A 37 19.73 9.20 6.04
CA ASN A 37 21.11 8.80 5.66
C ASN A 37 21.24 8.60 4.14
N MET A 38 20.77 9.60 3.37
CA MET A 38 20.73 9.58 1.91
C MET A 38 20.20 8.29 1.25
N GLY A 39 19.03 7.82 1.68
CA GLY A 39 18.28 6.82 0.92
C GLY A 39 17.48 7.42 -0.26
N HIS A 40 17.30 8.74 -0.29
CA HIS A 40 16.62 9.49 -1.37
C HIS A 40 15.18 9.04 -1.67
N THR A 41 14.45 8.58 -0.65
CA THR A 41 13.00 8.33 -0.74
C THR A 41 12.21 9.41 0.01
N PHE A 42 10.90 9.48 -0.23
CA PHE A 42 9.99 10.39 0.47
C PHE A 42 8.76 9.63 1.01
N PRO A 43 8.22 10.01 2.18
CA PRO A 43 7.11 9.30 2.80
C PRO A 43 5.72 9.80 2.36
N GLY A 44 5.67 10.84 1.53
CA GLY A 44 4.45 11.45 1.04
C GLY A 44 3.56 10.55 0.17
N ALA A 45 2.30 10.94 0.03
CA ALA A 45 1.33 10.18 -0.73
C ALA A 45 1.56 10.34 -2.24
N CYS A 46 1.62 9.21 -2.96
CA CYS A 46 1.53 9.18 -4.41
C CYS A 46 0.76 7.92 -4.87
N VAL A 47 0.22 7.98 -6.08
CA VAL A 47 -0.30 6.81 -6.79
C VAL A 47 0.78 6.25 -7.72
N PRO A 48 0.72 4.97 -8.11
CA PRO A 48 1.70 4.39 -9.03
C PRO A 48 1.83 5.23 -10.31
N PHE A 49 3.04 5.72 -10.59
CA PHE A 49 3.37 6.57 -11.75
C PHE A 49 2.55 7.88 -11.84
N GLY A 50 2.06 8.37 -10.69
CA GLY A 50 1.31 9.62 -10.62
C GLY A 50 2.13 10.87 -10.94
N MET A 51 1.48 11.88 -11.50
CA MET A 51 2.12 13.17 -11.81
C MET A 51 2.43 14.01 -10.56
N VAL A 52 1.73 13.78 -9.45
CA VAL A 52 1.84 14.58 -8.23
C VAL A 52 2.35 13.71 -7.09
N GLN A 53 3.35 14.23 -6.38
CA GLN A 53 3.98 13.61 -5.21
C GLN A 53 3.89 14.61 -4.06
N LEU A 54 2.85 14.48 -3.23
CA LEU A 54 2.63 15.39 -2.11
C LEU A 54 3.32 14.84 -0.87
N SER A 55 4.41 15.48 -0.43
CA SER A 55 5.23 15.06 0.70
C SER A 55 5.67 16.25 1.55
N PRO A 56 5.89 16.08 2.86
CA PRO A 56 6.62 17.07 3.64
C PRO A 56 8.07 17.19 3.15
N GLU A 57 8.59 18.42 3.21
CA GLU A 57 9.99 18.77 3.02
C GLU A 57 10.57 19.17 4.39
N THR A 58 11.66 18.54 4.82
CA THR A 58 12.23 18.78 6.16
C THR A 58 13.64 19.35 6.14
N GLU A 59 14.49 18.94 5.18
CA GLU A 59 15.90 19.31 5.09
C GLU A 59 16.31 19.36 3.62
N SER A 60 17.13 20.35 3.25
CA SER A 60 17.68 20.47 1.89
C SER A 60 19.20 20.36 1.95
N GLU A 61 19.69 19.14 2.20
CA GLU A 61 21.12 18.83 2.16
C GLU A 61 21.57 18.56 0.72
N PRO A 62 22.75 19.07 0.29
CA PRO A 62 23.25 18.80 -1.04
C PRO A 62 23.64 17.33 -1.20
N TYR A 63 23.38 16.79 -2.39
CA TYR A 63 23.79 15.44 -2.80
C TYR A 63 25.31 15.25 -2.72
N GLU A 64 26.05 16.30 -3.06
CA GLU A 64 27.50 16.29 -3.14
C GLU A 64 28.10 17.42 -2.30
N LYS A 65 29.16 17.10 -1.57
CA LYS A 65 29.94 18.05 -0.79
C LYS A 65 31.41 17.86 -1.14
N ASP A 66 32.06 18.93 -1.59
CA ASP A 66 33.48 18.96 -1.93
C ASP A 66 33.93 17.90 -2.96
N GLY A 67 33.13 17.66 -4.01
CA GLY A 67 33.50 16.68 -5.05
C GLY A 67 33.08 15.24 -4.74
N LYS A 68 32.39 14.99 -3.62
CA LYS A 68 32.10 13.66 -3.09
C LYS A 68 30.67 13.52 -2.61
N TYR A 69 30.15 12.30 -2.71
CA TYR A 69 28.84 11.95 -2.18
C TYR A 69 28.76 12.26 -0.68
N ASN A 70 27.65 12.88 -0.27
CA ASN A 70 27.38 13.27 1.10
C ASN A 70 26.38 12.28 1.73
N PRO A 71 26.81 11.16 2.35
CA PRO A 71 25.93 10.08 2.82
C PRO A 71 25.05 10.44 4.02
#